data_AF-A0A2V1NRM1-F1
#
_entry.id   AF-A0A2V1NRM1-F1
#
_cell.length_a   1.000
_cell.length_b   1.000
_cell.length_c   1.000
_cell.angle_alpha   90.00
_cell.angle_beta   90.00
_cell.angle_gamma   90.00
#
_symmetry.space_group_name_H-M   'P 1'
#
loop_
_entity.id
_entity.type
_entity.pdbx_description
1 polymer ?
#
loop_
_entity_poly.entity_id
_entity_poly.type
_entity_poly.pdbx_seq_one_letter_code
_entity_poly.pdbx_strand_id
1 'polypeptide(L)'
;MTRPGLPDPRHPVWYFPVTSPTGETAGYAWADHTRAETGWLHRRAHSTAVHDLAEEWAKKLYEAGERPGGQPLLLLAGLSREPGAGEVRGASGLDAVHRLAHHVEDSDDRRLLAELSPQGAAEWRELREAYDALTDADREVQWGGGERSDSGAIQVPYPKYSAPLWRVVAALYELGAVTPEHRWTEWPWPELPADGRLLPADAVRAATALLRAERMSEGGIDKAVQNGLFDAIVVSLLTCSPPVGGQHPA
;
A
#
# COMPACT_ATOMS: atom_id res chain seq x y z
N MET A 1 18.54 28.13 20.07
CA MET A 1 18.25 28.39 18.65
C MET A 1 19.48 28.03 17.83
N THR A 2 19.49 26.83 17.27
CA THR A 2 20.60 26.37 16.41
C THR A 2 20.38 26.95 15.02
N ARG A 3 21.37 27.65 14.46
CA ARG A 3 21.33 28.13 13.07
C ARG A 3 21.10 26.93 12.15
N PRO A 4 20.31 27.05 11.05
CA PRO A 4 20.31 26.04 10.01
C PRO A 4 21.76 25.92 9.52
N GLY A 5 22.35 24.72 9.64
CA GLY A 5 23.70 24.47 9.14
C GLY A 5 23.76 24.83 7.66
N LEU A 6 24.86 25.47 7.24
CA LEU A 6 25.15 25.62 5.81
C LEU A 6 25.14 24.22 5.18
N PRO A 7 24.64 24.07 3.93
CA PRO A 7 24.61 22.79 3.24
C PRO A 7 26.01 22.19 3.22
N ASP A 8 26.18 21.05 3.89
CA ASP A 8 27.35 20.19 3.78
C ASP A 8 27.44 19.71 2.31
N PRO A 9 28.54 20.02 1.59
CA PRO A 9 28.71 19.61 0.20
C PRO A 9 28.73 18.08 0.01
N ARG A 10 28.84 17.29 1.09
CA ARG A 10 28.67 15.83 1.07
C ARG A 10 27.21 15.37 0.92
N HIS A 11 26.25 16.29 1.05
CA HIS A 11 24.82 16.02 0.94
C HIS A 11 24.19 16.87 -0.16
N PRO A 12 24.17 16.39 -1.42
CA PRO A 12 23.54 17.11 -2.53
C PRO A 12 22.04 17.34 -2.28
N VAL A 13 21.39 16.43 -1.55
CA VAL A 13 19.96 16.47 -1.23
C VAL A 13 19.75 16.72 0.25
N TRP A 14 18.79 17.57 0.57
CA TRP A 14 18.31 17.84 1.92
C TRP A 14 16.82 17.51 1.98
N TYR A 15 16.35 16.97 3.10
CA TYR A 15 14.95 16.58 3.24
C TYR A 15 14.48 16.70 4.68
N PHE A 16 13.17 16.71 4.90
CA PHE A 16 12.57 16.47 6.21
C PHE A 16 11.31 15.61 6.07
N PRO A 17 11.01 14.74 7.05
CA PRO A 17 9.74 14.02 7.07
C PRO A 17 8.60 14.98 7.45
N VAL A 18 7.43 14.77 6.89
CA VAL A 18 6.19 15.41 7.35
C VAL A 18 5.38 14.37 8.11
N THR A 19 5.05 14.68 9.36
CA THR A 19 4.33 13.79 10.27
C THR A 19 2.99 14.39 10.66
N SER A 20 1.97 13.54 10.74
CA SER A 20 0.67 13.89 11.29
C SER A 20 0.73 14.11 12.80
N PRO A 21 -0.32 14.67 13.42
CA PRO A 21 -0.41 14.79 14.88
C PRO A 21 -0.39 13.44 15.62
N THR A 22 -0.73 12.34 14.94
CA THR A 22 -0.67 10.98 15.50
C THR A 22 0.74 10.36 15.39
N GLY A 23 1.69 11.09 14.80
CA GLY A 23 3.08 10.65 14.62
C GLY A 23 3.32 9.83 13.35
N GLU A 24 2.31 9.62 12.51
CA GLU A 24 2.48 8.90 11.26
C GLU A 24 3.12 9.80 10.20
N THR A 25 4.12 9.27 9.49
CA THR A 25 4.81 10.00 8.42
C THR A 25 3.99 9.97 7.13
N ALA A 26 3.61 11.14 6.61
CA ALA A 26 2.89 11.28 5.34
C ALA A 26 3.83 11.21 4.13
N GLY A 27 5.06 11.69 4.27
CA GLY A 27 6.05 11.72 3.20
C GLY A 27 7.24 12.60 3.52
N TYR A 28 7.99 12.96 2.49
CA TYR A 28 9.26 13.67 2.61
C TYR A 28 9.30 14.85 1.65
N ALA A 29 9.47 16.05 2.20
CA ALA A 29 9.85 17.23 1.45
C ALA A 29 11.36 17.17 1.19
N TRP A 30 11.80 17.46 -0.03
CA TRP A 30 13.22 17.42 -0.37
C TRP A 30 13.64 18.58 -1.28
N ALA A 31 14.93 18.90 -1.25
CA ALA A 31 15.59 19.89 -2.11
C ALA A 31 16.96 19.37 -2.56
N ASP A 32 17.21 19.41 -3.87
CA ASP A 32 18.52 19.15 -4.47
C ASP A 32 19.12 20.49 -4.92
N HIS A 33 20.15 20.93 -4.21
CA HIS A 33 20.80 22.21 -4.51
C HIS A 33 21.76 22.15 -5.69
N THR A 34 22.15 20.95 -6.12
CA THR A 34 23.02 20.75 -7.28
C THR A 34 22.23 20.82 -8.59
N ARG A 35 20.94 20.47 -8.54
CA ARG A 35 19.99 20.55 -9.67
C ARG A 35 19.05 21.75 -9.61
N ALA A 36 19.09 22.50 -8.52
CA ALA A 36 18.14 23.57 -8.24
C ALA A 36 16.67 23.10 -8.23
N GLU A 37 16.42 21.88 -7.71
CA GLU A 37 15.11 21.23 -7.70
C GLU A 37 14.58 21.06 -6.28
N THR A 38 13.27 21.06 -6.14
CA THR A 38 12.56 20.65 -4.91
C THR A 38 11.45 19.68 -5.28
N GLY A 39 11.04 18.86 -4.34
CA GLY A 39 9.90 18.01 -4.56
C GLY A 39 9.35 17.38 -3.31
N TRP A 40 8.36 16.54 -3.54
CA TRP A 40 7.67 15.75 -2.55
C TRP A 40 7.82 14.28 -2.90
N LEU A 41 7.99 13.44 -1.88
CA LEU A 41 7.92 11.99 -2.00
C LEU A 41 6.87 11.46 -1.02
N HIS A 42 5.82 10.86 -1.55
CA HIS A 42 4.81 10.18 -0.74
C HIS A 42 5.43 8.99 -0.03
N ARG A 43 5.10 8.81 1.26
CA ARG A 43 5.43 7.56 1.94
C ARG A 43 4.51 6.48 1.39
N ARG A 44 5.08 5.36 0.97
CA ARG A 44 4.36 4.29 0.28
C ARG A 44 3.37 3.56 1.18
N ALA A 45 3.68 3.44 2.47
CA ALA A 45 2.77 2.95 3.50
C ALA A 45 2.22 4.15 4.28
N HIS A 46 0.96 4.49 4.06
CA HIS A 46 0.32 5.59 4.77
C HIS A 46 -1.18 5.31 4.92
N SER A 47 -1.76 5.77 6.03
CA SER A 47 -3.18 5.62 6.35
C SER A 47 -4.04 6.53 5.50
N THR A 48 -5.34 6.22 5.46
CA THR A 48 -6.30 7.14 4.82
C THR A 48 -6.25 8.52 5.47
N ALA A 49 -6.02 8.58 6.80
CA ALA A 49 -6.03 9.83 7.56
C ALA A 49 -4.86 10.77 7.21
N VAL A 50 -3.69 10.24 6.81
CA VAL A 50 -2.53 11.08 6.45
C VAL A 50 -2.40 11.36 4.96
N HIS A 51 -3.26 10.77 4.14
CA HIS A 51 -3.28 11.01 2.70
C HIS A 51 -3.58 12.48 2.38
N ASP A 52 -4.59 13.07 3.01
CA ASP A 52 -4.95 14.48 2.78
C ASP A 52 -3.80 15.42 3.18
N LEU A 53 -3.07 15.09 4.26
CA LEU A 53 -1.89 15.83 4.67
C LEU A 53 -0.78 15.72 3.61
N ALA A 54 -0.57 14.53 3.02
CA ALA A 54 0.41 14.34 1.96
C ALA A 54 0.08 15.20 0.73
N GLU A 55 -1.19 15.24 0.32
CA GLU A 55 -1.66 16.06 -0.81
C GLU A 55 -1.50 17.56 -0.54
N GLU A 56 -1.82 18.02 0.67
CA GLU A 56 -1.61 19.42 1.07
C GLU A 56 -0.13 19.81 0.95
N TRP A 57 0.77 18.97 1.47
CA TRP A 57 2.20 19.23 1.44
C TRP A 57 2.80 19.14 0.04
N ALA A 58 2.36 18.17 -0.77
CA ALA A 58 2.75 18.03 -2.17
C ALA A 58 2.41 19.30 -2.94
N LYS A 59 1.16 19.78 -2.81
CA LYS A 59 0.69 21.02 -3.44
C LYS A 59 1.48 22.24 -2.95
N LYS A 60 1.70 22.37 -1.63
CA LYS A 60 2.46 23.48 -1.04
C LYS A 60 3.88 23.55 -1.59
N LEU A 61 4.57 22.42 -1.71
CA LEU A 61 5.92 22.35 -2.27
C LEU A 61 5.94 22.71 -3.76
N TYR A 62 4.97 22.19 -4.52
CA TYR A 62 4.84 22.50 -5.94
C TYR A 62 4.65 24.01 -6.16
N GLU A 63 3.69 24.64 -5.47
CA GLU A 63 3.44 26.08 -5.56
C GLU A 63 4.61 26.95 -5.09
N ALA A 64 5.39 26.46 -4.12
CA ALA A 64 6.59 27.16 -3.65
C ALA A 64 7.73 27.05 -4.66
N GLY A 65 7.88 25.90 -5.33
CA GLY A 65 8.93 25.63 -6.33
C GLY A 65 8.76 26.40 -7.64
N GLU A 66 7.52 26.68 -8.06
CA GLU A 66 7.20 27.45 -9.26
C GLU A 66 7.56 28.95 -9.15
N ARG A 67 7.97 29.43 -7.98
CA ARG A 67 8.31 30.86 -7.77
C ARG A 67 9.65 31.20 -8.44
N PRO A 68 9.70 32.19 -9.35
CA PRO A 68 10.93 32.58 -10.02
C PRO A 68 12.04 32.99 -9.05
N GLY A 69 13.25 32.47 -9.25
CA GLY A 69 14.42 32.79 -8.42
C GLY A 69 14.45 32.13 -7.04
N GLY A 70 13.57 31.14 -6.80
CA GLY A 70 13.60 30.34 -5.58
C GLY A 70 14.92 29.59 -5.41
N GLN A 71 15.51 29.65 -4.21
CA GLN A 71 16.60 28.76 -3.85
C GLN A 71 16.02 27.54 -3.10
N PRO A 72 16.14 26.32 -3.65
CA PRO A 72 15.55 25.11 -3.08
C PRO A 72 15.81 24.92 -1.59
N LEU A 73 17.04 25.18 -1.14
CA LEU A 73 17.40 25.02 0.27
C LEU A 73 16.77 26.08 1.18
N LEU A 74 16.63 27.32 0.69
CA LEU A 74 15.96 28.36 1.48
C LEU A 74 14.45 28.08 1.57
N LEU A 75 13.85 27.58 0.49
CA LEU A 75 12.47 27.12 0.47
C LEU A 75 12.28 25.99 1.48
N LEU A 76 13.09 24.94 1.40
CA LEU A 76 13.01 23.80 2.32
C LEU A 76 13.23 24.23 3.78
N ALA A 77 14.22 25.08 4.05
CA ALA A 77 14.47 25.61 5.39
C ALA A 77 13.32 26.48 5.91
N GLY A 78 12.62 27.20 5.03
CA GLY A 78 11.41 27.95 5.37
C GLY A 78 10.28 27.03 5.77
N LEU A 79 9.96 26.03 4.93
CA LEU A 79 8.89 25.06 5.15
C LEU A 79 9.14 24.16 6.37
N SER A 80 10.40 23.86 6.70
CA SER A 80 10.75 23.03 7.86
C SER A 80 10.32 23.59 9.23
N ARG A 81 9.85 24.85 9.26
CA ARG A 81 9.34 25.50 10.48
C ARG A 81 7.83 25.38 10.64
N GLU A 82 7.14 24.86 9.63
CA GLU A 82 5.69 24.70 9.69
C GLU A 82 5.30 23.51 10.59
N PRO A 83 4.09 23.53 11.18
CA PRO A 83 3.58 22.41 11.96
C PRO A 83 3.61 21.10 11.15
N GLY A 84 4.06 20.02 11.79
CA GLY A 84 4.18 18.70 11.16
C GLY A 84 5.49 18.48 10.37
N ALA A 85 6.28 19.53 10.10
CA ALA A 85 7.60 19.36 9.53
C ALA A 85 8.60 18.84 10.59
N GLY A 86 9.33 17.79 10.23
CA GLY A 86 10.41 17.23 11.03
C GLY A 86 11.73 17.97 10.87
N GLU A 87 12.77 17.42 11.49
CA GLU A 87 14.13 17.94 11.38
C GLU A 87 14.67 17.80 9.95
N VAL A 88 15.33 18.85 9.46
CA VAL A 88 16.02 18.82 8.16
C VAL A 88 17.30 18.00 8.26
N ARG A 89 17.45 17.03 7.36
CA ARG A 89 18.57 16.10 7.28
C ARG A 89 19.20 16.11 5.90
N GLY A 90 20.51 15.90 5.85
CA GLY A 90 21.24 15.68 4.60
C GLY A 90 21.13 14.23 4.12
N ALA A 91 21.09 14.04 2.81
CA ALA A 91 21.10 12.75 2.12
C ALA A 91 22.20 12.75 1.05
N SER A 92 22.79 11.58 0.79
CA SER A 92 23.79 11.40 -0.26
C SER A 92 23.23 11.56 -1.68
N GLY A 93 21.90 11.58 -1.84
CA GLY A 93 21.20 11.69 -3.10
C GLY A 93 19.70 11.39 -2.95
N LEU A 94 18.92 11.65 -4.00
CA LEU A 94 17.46 11.47 -3.97
C LEU A 94 17.05 10.00 -3.77
N ASP A 95 17.83 9.05 -4.27
CA ASP A 95 17.61 7.62 -4.07
C ASP A 95 17.57 7.22 -2.60
N ALA A 96 18.33 7.91 -1.74
CA ALA A 96 18.30 7.66 -0.30
C ALA A 96 16.95 8.08 0.30
N VAL A 97 16.37 9.18 -0.16
CA VAL A 97 15.04 9.65 0.26
C VAL A 97 13.95 8.73 -0.31
N HIS A 98 14.09 8.27 -1.56
CA HIS A 98 13.19 7.25 -2.11
C HIS A 98 13.17 5.98 -1.26
N ARG A 99 14.34 5.47 -0.83
CA ARG A 99 14.39 4.29 0.05
C ARG A 99 13.66 4.52 1.37
N LEU A 100 13.78 5.71 1.97
CA LEU A 100 13.01 6.07 3.17
C LEU A 100 11.50 6.11 2.90
N ALA A 101 11.10 6.70 1.77
CA ALA A 101 9.70 6.75 1.34
C ALA A 101 9.09 5.37 1.08
N HIS A 102 9.91 4.40 0.67
CA HIS A 102 9.49 3.03 0.36
C HIS A 102 9.60 2.07 1.55
N HIS A 103 10.20 2.50 2.65
CA HIS A 103 10.37 1.66 3.83
C HIS A 103 9.02 1.46 4.53
N VAL A 104 8.70 0.19 4.79
CA VAL A 104 7.54 -0.23 5.59
C VAL A 104 8.02 -0.50 7.00
N GLU A 105 7.32 0.06 7.97
CA GLU A 105 7.58 -0.15 9.39
C GLU A 105 6.58 -1.14 10.01
N ASP A 106 6.95 -1.78 11.12
CA ASP A 106 6.07 -2.71 11.84
C ASP A 106 4.74 -2.07 12.29
N SER A 107 4.70 -0.74 12.48
CA SER A 107 3.45 -0.01 12.74
C SER A 107 2.49 0.00 11.55
N ASP A 108 3.01 -0.02 10.32
CA ASP A 108 2.17 -0.09 9.11
C ASP A 108 1.52 -1.46 9.00
N ASP A 109 2.30 -2.52 9.23
CA ASP A 109 1.79 -3.90 9.26
C ASP A 109 0.72 -4.07 10.34
N ARG A 110 0.97 -3.57 11.55
CA ARG A 110 -0.02 -3.61 12.63
C ARG A 110 -1.29 -2.85 12.29
N ARG A 111 -1.20 -1.73 11.58
CA ARG A 111 -2.37 -0.97 11.11
C ARG A 111 -3.19 -1.78 10.12
N LEU A 112 -2.57 -2.42 9.14
CA LEU A 112 -3.28 -3.30 8.19
C LEU A 112 -3.95 -4.49 8.89
N LEU A 113 -3.27 -5.10 9.86
CA LEU A 113 -3.83 -6.24 10.60
C LEU A 113 -4.94 -5.83 11.57
N ALA A 114 -4.94 -4.58 12.04
CA ALA A 114 -6.01 -4.05 12.90
C ALA A 114 -7.35 -3.87 12.16
N GLU A 115 -7.33 -3.84 10.82
CA GLU A 115 -8.53 -3.79 9.99
C GLU A 115 -9.24 -5.14 9.87
N LEU A 116 -8.54 -6.23 10.20
CA LEU A 116 -9.14 -7.56 10.18
C LEU A 116 -10.16 -7.70 11.31
N SER A 117 -11.26 -8.39 11.01
CA SER A 117 -12.26 -8.74 12.01
C SER A 117 -11.61 -9.44 13.21
N PRO A 118 -12.11 -9.20 14.44
CA PRO A 118 -11.55 -9.83 15.63
C PRO A 118 -11.47 -11.35 15.50
N GLN A 119 -10.43 -11.96 16.07
CA GLN A 119 -10.28 -13.42 16.07
C GLN A 119 -11.51 -14.10 16.68
N GLY A 120 -11.97 -15.18 16.05
CA GLY A 120 -13.16 -15.93 16.46
C GLY A 120 -14.50 -15.32 15.99
N ALA A 121 -14.47 -14.18 15.32
CA ALA A 121 -15.66 -13.63 14.65
C ALA A 121 -16.13 -14.55 13.50
N ALA A 122 -17.37 -14.38 13.07
CA ALA A 122 -18.02 -15.27 12.11
C ALA A 122 -17.33 -15.26 10.74
N GLU A 123 -16.72 -14.13 10.38
CA GLU A 123 -16.01 -13.85 9.13
C GLU A 123 -14.79 -14.77 8.96
N TRP A 124 -14.07 -15.07 10.05
CA TRP A 124 -12.97 -16.04 10.03
C TRP A 124 -13.44 -17.46 9.73
N ARG A 125 -14.61 -17.83 10.27
CA ARG A 125 -15.21 -19.15 10.00
C ARG A 125 -15.70 -19.22 8.56
N GLU A 126 -16.36 -18.16 8.09
CA GLU A 126 -16.85 -18.08 6.72
C GLU A 126 -15.70 -18.17 5.71
N LEU A 127 -14.58 -17.46 5.91
CA LEU A 127 -13.41 -17.58 5.03
C LEU A 127 -12.90 -19.02 5.00
N ARG A 128 -12.79 -19.68 6.16
CA ARG A 128 -12.32 -21.06 6.25
C ARG A 128 -13.26 -22.03 5.52
N GLU A 129 -14.55 -21.95 5.81
CA GLU A 129 -15.56 -22.83 5.21
C GLU A 129 -15.71 -22.61 3.70
N ALA A 130 -15.65 -21.35 3.25
CA ALA A 130 -15.67 -21.02 1.83
C ALA A 130 -14.42 -21.57 1.11
N TYR A 131 -13.25 -21.45 1.73
CA TYR A 131 -12.00 -21.93 1.15
C TYR A 131 -11.90 -23.45 1.13
N ASP A 132 -12.27 -24.13 2.22
CA ASP A 132 -12.26 -25.60 2.32
C ASP A 132 -13.25 -26.24 1.33
N ALA A 133 -14.31 -25.53 0.96
CA ALA A 133 -15.28 -25.98 -0.04
C ALA A 133 -14.84 -25.73 -1.50
N LEU A 134 -13.78 -24.95 -1.72
CA LEU A 134 -13.33 -24.57 -3.06
C LEU A 134 -12.61 -25.73 -3.74
N THR A 135 -13.08 -26.18 -4.90
CA THR A 135 -12.47 -27.28 -5.67
C THR A 135 -11.53 -26.78 -6.77
N ASP A 136 -10.77 -27.68 -7.40
CA ASP A 136 -9.94 -27.34 -8.57
C ASP A 136 -10.81 -26.87 -9.75
N ALA A 137 -12.00 -27.47 -9.94
CA ALA A 137 -12.93 -27.04 -10.97
C ALA A 137 -13.46 -25.62 -10.74
N ASP A 138 -13.63 -25.20 -9.47
CA ASP A 138 -14.05 -23.84 -9.14
C ASP A 138 -12.95 -22.80 -9.42
N ARG A 139 -11.69 -23.25 -9.48
CA ARG A 139 -10.49 -22.47 -9.80
C ARG A 139 -10.23 -22.38 -11.30
N GLU A 140 -10.86 -23.22 -12.12
CA GLU A 140 -10.79 -23.14 -13.58
C GLU A 140 -11.67 -22.01 -14.11
N VAL A 141 -11.11 -20.80 -14.21
CA VAL A 141 -11.84 -19.62 -14.66
C VAL A 141 -12.14 -19.70 -16.15
N GLN A 142 -13.42 -19.73 -16.49
CA GLN A 142 -13.86 -19.63 -17.88
C GLN A 142 -13.88 -18.17 -18.31
N TRP A 143 -13.54 -17.89 -19.56
CA TRP A 143 -13.66 -16.55 -20.14
C TRP A 143 -14.86 -16.49 -21.08
N GLY A 144 -15.60 -15.38 -21.04
CA GLY A 144 -16.64 -15.04 -22.01
C GLY A 144 -16.32 -13.75 -22.75
N GLY A 145 -17.16 -13.38 -23.71
CA GLY A 145 -16.91 -12.22 -24.56
C GLY A 145 -15.83 -12.51 -25.59
N GLY A 146 -15.20 -11.47 -26.15
CA GLY A 146 -14.26 -11.58 -27.26
C GLY A 146 -14.91 -11.81 -28.63
N GLU A 147 -16.19 -12.17 -28.63
CA GLU A 147 -17.00 -12.39 -29.82
C GLU A 147 -17.53 -11.07 -30.39
N ARG A 148 -17.84 -11.10 -31.69
CA ARG A 148 -18.47 -9.98 -32.40
C ARG A 148 -19.99 -10.10 -32.32
N SER A 149 -20.66 -9.07 -31.85
CA SER A 149 -22.13 -8.99 -31.80
C SER A 149 -22.73 -8.82 -33.20
N ASP A 150 -24.06 -9.00 -33.29
CA ASP A 150 -24.84 -8.74 -34.51
C ASP A 150 -24.75 -7.28 -35.00
N SER A 151 -24.47 -6.34 -34.09
CA SER A 151 -24.21 -4.93 -34.42
C SER A 151 -22.78 -4.68 -34.94
N GLY A 152 -21.95 -5.72 -34.98
CA GLY A 152 -20.56 -5.65 -35.41
C GLY A 152 -19.58 -5.16 -34.35
N ALA A 153 -20.02 -4.89 -33.12
CA ALA A 153 -19.16 -4.52 -32.00
C ALA A 153 -18.46 -5.76 -31.42
N ILE A 154 -17.23 -5.61 -30.94
CA ILE A 154 -16.51 -6.69 -30.25
C ILE A 154 -16.71 -6.52 -28.75
N GLN A 155 -17.23 -7.55 -28.09
CA GLN A 155 -17.34 -7.54 -26.63
C GLN A 155 -15.96 -7.74 -26.01
N VAL A 156 -15.60 -6.92 -25.02
CA VAL A 156 -14.35 -7.12 -24.26
C VAL A 156 -14.41 -8.48 -23.54
N PRO A 157 -13.37 -9.32 -23.64
CA PRO A 157 -13.30 -10.57 -22.89
C PRO A 157 -13.37 -10.34 -21.38
N TYR A 158 -14.09 -11.20 -20.66
CA TYR A 158 -14.22 -11.10 -19.21
C TYR A 158 -14.22 -12.49 -18.55
N PRO A 159 -13.64 -12.61 -17.34
CA PRO A 159 -13.65 -13.85 -16.57
C PRO A 159 -15.04 -14.12 -16.00
N LYS A 160 -15.41 -15.40 -15.97
CA LYS A 160 -16.62 -15.93 -15.33
C LYS A 160 -16.19 -16.76 -14.13
N TYR A 161 -16.10 -16.11 -12.99
CA TYR A 161 -15.78 -16.78 -11.74
C TYR A 161 -16.96 -17.62 -11.24
N SER A 162 -16.65 -18.79 -10.71
CA SER A 162 -17.61 -19.69 -10.07
C SER A 162 -18.20 -19.06 -8.81
N ALA A 163 -19.40 -19.51 -8.41
CA ALA A 163 -20.02 -19.05 -7.17
C ALA A 163 -19.18 -19.38 -5.92
N PRO A 164 -18.56 -20.58 -5.80
CA PRO A 164 -17.65 -20.88 -4.70
C PRO A 164 -16.42 -19.96 -4.65
N LEU A 165 -15.81 -19.62 -5.79
CA LEU A 165 -14.68 -18.69 -5.82
C LEU A 165 -15.10 -17.28 -5.37
N TRP A 166 -16.26 -16.80 -5.85
CA TRP A 166 -16.82 -15.53 -5.39
C TRP A 166 -17.16 -15.51 -3.89
N ARG A 167 -17.53 -16.66 -3.32
CA ARG A 167 -17.77 -16.78 -1.87
C ARG A 167 -16.50 -16.52 -1.07
N VAL A 168 -15.35 -17.05 -1.50
CA VAL A 168 -14.05 -16.76 -0.87
C VAL A 168 -13.68 -15.28 -1.00
N VAL A 169 -13.89 -14.70 -2.18
CA VAL A 169 -13.64 -13.26 -2.40
C VAL A 169 -14.52 -12.41 -1.48
N ALA A 170 -15.81 -12.71 -1.37
CA ALA A 170 -16.72 -12.02 -0.46
C ALA A 170 -16.26 -12.17 0.99
N ALA A 171 -15.85 -13.36 1.41
CA ALA A 171 -15.33 -13.59 2.76
C ALA A 171 -14.05 -12.77 3.05
N LEU A 172 -13.16 -12.55 2.06
CA LEU A 172 -12.00 -11.67 2.22
C LEU A 172 -12.40 -10.20 2.42
N TYR A 173 -13.45 -9.73 1.76
CA TYR A 173 -14.00 -8.38 1.98
C TYR A 173 -14.60 -8.25 3.39
N GLU A 174 -15.47 -9.17 3.78
CA GLU A 174 -16.12 -9.16 5.11
C GLU A 174 -15.11 -9.32 6.24
N LEU A 175 -14.04 -10.09 6.02
CA LEU A 175 -12.96 -10.24 6.98
C LEU A 175 -12.20 -8.92 7.22
N GLY A 176 -12.26 -7.95 6.29
CA GLY A 176 -11.46 -6.73 6.33
C GLY A 176 -10.09 -6.85 5.67
N ALA A 177 -9.82 -7.95 4.95
CA ALA A 177 -8.56 -8.15 4.23
C ALA A 177 -8.42 -7.24 2.99
N VAL A 178 -9.54 -6.69 2.51
CA VAL A 178 -9.56 -5.65 1.47
C VAL A 178 -9.85 -4.30 2.13
N THR A 179 -8.80 -3.53 2.42
CA THR A 179 -8.89 -2.34 3.26
C THR A 179 -8.50 -1.04 2.51
N PRO A 180 -9.15 0.11 2.79
CA PRO A 180 -8.67 1.41 2.30
C PRO A 180 -7.31 1.81 2.88
N GLU A 181 -6.87 1.19 3.98
CA GLU A 181 -5.61 1.47 4.68
C GLU A 181 -4.36 1.06 3.90
N HIS A 182 -4.54 0.38 2.76
CA HIS A 182 -3.48 0.10 1.79
C HIS A 182 -3.74 0.82 0.46
N ARG A 183 -2.86 1.75 0.10
CA ARG A 183 -2.89 2.49 -1.18
C ARG A 183 -2.33 1.65 -2.34
N TRP A 184 -3.06 0.61 -2.72
CA TRP A 184 -2.61 -0.39 -3.68
C TRP A 184 -2.13 0.16 -5.05
N THR A 185 -2.62 1.33 -5.49
CA THR A 185 -2.20 1.95 -6.76
C THR A 185 -0.76 2.47 -6.75
N GLU A 186 -0.19 2.69 -5.58
CA GLU A 186 1.20 3.14 -5.39
C GLU A 186 2.18 1.96 -5.17
N TRP A 187 1.67 0.73 -5.26
CA TRP A 187 2.43 -0.49 -5.04
C TRP A 187 2.57 -1.28 -6.36
N PRO A 188 3.69 -1.99 -6.57
CA PRO A 188 3.81 -2.95 -7.64
C PRO A 188 2.78 -4.06 -7.43
N TRP A 189 2.44 -4.74 -8.51
CA TRP A 189 1.56 -5.89 -8.45
C TRP A 189 2.11 -6.93 -7.44
N PRO A 190 1.27 -7.51 -6.58
CA PRO A 190 1.72 -8.53 -5.65
C PRO A 190 2.27 -9.74 -6.42
N GLU A 191 3.46 -10.18 -6.01
CA GLU A 191 4.09 -11.39 -6.51
C GLU A 191 4.18 -12.41 -5.38
N LEU A 192 3.93 -13.67 -5.72
CA LEU A 192 4.10 -14.77 -4.77
C LEU A 192 5.61 -14.98 -4.55
N PRO A 193 6.11 -14.93 -3.30
CA PRO A 193 7.50 -15.23 -3.03
C PRO A 193 7.88 -16.65 -3.44
N ALA A 194 9.18 -16.90 -3.67
CA ALA A 194 9.66 -18.19 -4.15
C ALA A 194 9.39 -19.37 -3.20
N ASP A 195 9.18 -19.10 -1.92
CA ASP A 195 8.80 -20.10 -0.91
C ASP A 195 7.29 -20.35 -0.85
N GLY A 196 6.50 -19.64 -1.66
CA GLY A 196 5.05 -19.77 -1.77
C GLY A 196 4.28 -19.21 -0.58
N ARG A 197 4.91 -18.43 0.31
CA ARG A 197 4.28 -17.99 1.56
C ARG A 197 4.25 -16.47 1.65
N LEU A 198 3.14 -15.96 2.18
CA LEU A 198 2.99 -14.54 2.51
C LEU A 198 2.98 -14.37 4.02
N LEU A 199 3.60 -13.28 4.50
CA LEU A 199 3.32 -12.79 5.84
C LEU A 199 1.90 -12.23 5.89
N PRO A 200 1.22 -12.24 7.05
CA PRO A 200 -0.18 -11.81 7.13
C PRO A 200 -0.44 -10.38 6.63
N ALA A 201 0.44 -9.42 6.93
CA ALA A 201 0.30 -8.05 6.45
C ALA A 201 0.47 -7.98 4.92
N ASP A 202 1.37 -8.79 4.34
CA ASP A 202 1.55 -8.88 2.90
C ASP A 202 0.36 -9.57 2.22
N ALA A 203 -0.29 -10.51 2.90
CA ALA A 203 -1.55 -11.09 2.43
C ALA A 203 -2.68 -10.04 2.38
N VAL A 204 -2.78 -9.13 3.36
CA VAL A 204 -3.73 -8.00 3.33
C VAL A 204 -3.41 -7.04 2.17
N ARG A 205 -2.13 -6.70 1.96
CA ARG A 205 -1.71 -5.87 0.82
C ARG A 205 -2.08 -6.53 -0.51
N ALA A 206 -1.73 -7.81 -0.66
CA ALA A 206 -1.99 -8.57 -1.88
C ALA A 206 -3.48 -8.75 -2.14
N ALA A 207 -4.29 -9.08 -1.12
CA ALA A 207 -5.75 -9.15 -1.21
C ALA A 207 -6.34 -7.81 -1.64
N THR A 208 -5.91 -6.72 -1.01
CA THR A 208 -6.38 -5.38 -1.35
C THR A 208 -6.03 -5.02 -2.79
N ALA A 209 -4.78 -5.19 -3.21
CA ALA A 209 -4.34 -4.87 -4.56
C ALA A 209 -5.07 -5.72 -5.61
N LEU A 210 -5.11 -7.05 -5.42
CA LEU A 210 -5.74 -7.99 -6.34
C LEU A 210 -7.23 -7.69 -6.52
N LEU A 211 -7.98 -7.63 -5.42
CA LEU A 211 -9.45 -7.57 -5.46
C LEU A 211 -9.97 -6.17 -5.80
N ARG A 212 -9.20 -5.10 -5.51
CA ARG A 212 -9.54 -3.75 -5.95
C ARG A 212 -9.21 -3.55 -7.43
N ALA A 213 -8.09 -4.08 -7.90
CA ALA A 213 -7.69 -3.97 -9.31
C ALA A 213 -8.61 -4.77 -10.24
N GLU A 214 -9.15 -5.91 -9.80
CA GLU A 214 -10.11 -6.70 -10.59
C GLU A 214 -11.34 -5.87 -11.01
N ARG A 215 -11.72 -4.86 -10.23
CA ARG A 215 -12.84 -3.96 -10.57
C ARG A 215 -12.52 -2.99 -11.71
N MET A 216 -11.24 -2.86 -12.08
CA MET A 216 -10.76 -1.93 -13.11
C MET A 216 -10.08 -2.63 -14.28
N SER A 217 -9.64 -3.88 -14.10
CA SER A 217 -9.03 -4.72 -15.13
C SER A 217 -9.48 -6.15 -14.92
N GLU A 218 -9.90 -6.79 -16.00
CA GLU A 218 -10.35 -8.18 -15.99
C GLU A 218 -9.19 -9.17 -15.86
N GLY A 219 -9.37 -10.22 -15.06
CA GLY A 219 -8.53 -11.43 -15.05
C GLY A 219 -7.39 -11.44 -14.05
N GLY A 220 -7.30 -10.47 -13.15
CA GLY A 220 -6.33 -10.46 -12.07
C GLY A 220 -6.49 -11.67 -11.13
N ILE A 221 -7.72 -11.98 -10.72
CA ILE A 221 -8.04 -13.14 -9.88
C ILE A 221 -7.73 -14.45 -10.60
N ASP A 222 -8.01 -14.56 -11.90
CA ASP A 222 -7.69 -15.76 -12.69
C ASP A 222 -6.18 -16.02 -12.68
N LYS A 223 -5.38 -14.99 -12.99
CA LYS A 223 -3.92 -15.07 -12.94
C LYS A 223 -3.42 -15.43 -11.53
N ALA A 224 -4.01 -14.87 -10.49
CA ALA A 224 -3.64 -15.13 -9.10
C ALA A 224 -3.99 -16.56 -8.64
N VAL A 225 -5.08 -17.13 -9.17
CA VAL A 225 -5.42 -18.54 -8.95
C VAL A 225 -4.42 -19.44 -9.68
N GLN A 226 -4.11 -19.15 -10.94
CA GLN A 226 -3.16 -19.95 -11.74
C GLN A 226 -1.74 -19.98 -11.17
N ASN A 227 -1.28 -18.87 -10.60
CA ASN A 227 0.07 -18.77 -10.03
C ASN A 227 0.15 -19.06 -8.52
N GLY A 228 -0.97 -19.41 -7.88
CA GLY A 228 -1.05 -19.75 -6.46
C GLY A 228 -1.06 -18.57 -5.48
N LEU A 229 -1.01 -17.32 -5.97
CA LEU A 229 -1.07 -16.13 -5.11
C LEU A 229 -2.40 -16.07 -4.34
N PHE A 230 -3.52 -16.41 -4.98
CA PHE A 230 -4.84 -16.38 -4.34
C PHE A 230 -4.90 -17.33 -3.13
N ASP A 231 -4.43 -18.56 -3.30
CA ASP A 231 -4.36 -19.55 -2.21
C ASP A 231 -3.39 -19.09 -1.11
N ALA A 232 -2.22 -18.54 -1.47
CA ALA A 232 -1.25 -18.05 -0.49
C ALA A 232 -1.79 -16.91 0.38
N ILE A 233 -2.60 -16.01 -0.19
CA ILE A 233 -3.31 -14.95 0.56
C ILE A 233 -4.22 -15.59 1.62
N VAL A 234 -5.11 -16.49 1.21
CA VAL A 234 -6.11 -17.09 2.11
C VAL A 234 -5.43 -17.92 3.20
N VAL A 235 -4.45 -18.76 2.84
CA VAL A 235 -3.71 -19.60 3.79
C VAL A 235 -2.93 -18.74 4.80
N SER A 236 -2.28 -17.67 4.36
CA SER A 236 -1.56 -16.76 5.26
C SER A 236 -2.49 -16.16 6.32
N LEU A 237 -3.66 -15.68 5.90
CA LEU A 237 -4.66 -15.14 6.83
C LEU A 237 -5.19 -16.20 7.78
N LEU A 238 -5.57 -17.38 7.29
CA LEU A 238 -6.12 -18.48 8.11
C LEU A 238 -5.11 -19.08 9.10
N THR A 239 -3.81 -18.85 8.90
CA THR A 239 -2.73 -19.28 9.80
C THR A 239 -2.23 -18.17 10.74
N CYS A 240 -2.68 -16.92 10.57
CA CYS A 240 -2.30 -15.74 11.37
C CYS A 240 -2.82 -15.76 12.84
N SER A 241 -3.15 -16.91 13.41
CA SER A 241 -3.60 -16.95 14.82
C SER A 241 -2.46 -16.57 15.79
N PRO A 242 -2.64 -15.64 16.74
CA PRO A 242 -1.68 -15.44 17.83
C PRO A 242 -1.64 -16.67 18.75
N PRO A 243 -0.56 -16.89 19.52
CA PRO A 243 -0.54 -17.94 20.54
C PRO A 243 -1.71 -17.73 21.49
N VAL A 244 -2.55 -18.76 21.62
CA VAL A 244 -3.64 -18.82 22.60
C VAL A 244 -3.07 -18.41 23.95
N GLY A 245 -3.65 -17.36 24.53
CA GLY A 245 -3.18 -16.74 25.77
C GLY A 245 -2.77 -17.77 26.80
N GLY A 246 -1.50 -17.74 27.18
CA GLY A 246 -0.99 -18.50 28.30
C GLY A 246 -1.83 -18.18 29.53
N GLN A 247 -2.49 -19.21 30.06
CA GLN A 247 -2.94 -19.20 31.45
C GLN A 247 -1.71 -18.88 32.31
N HIS A 248 -1.74 -17.74 32.99
CA HIS A 248 -0.90 -17.56 34.17
C HIS A 248 -1.46 -18.49 35.26
N PRO A 249 -0.72 -19.53 35.71
CA PRO A 249 -1.06 -20.16 36.96
C PRO A 249 -0.80 -19.14 38.09
N ALA A 250 -1.76 -19.08 39.00
CA ALA A 250 -1.74 -18.30 40.24
C ALA A 250 -0.59 -18.73 41.17
#